data_AF-A0A6L3X1Z4-F1
#
_entry.id   AF-A0A6L3X1Z4-F1
#
_cell.length_a   1.000
_cell.length_b   1.000
_cell.length_c   1.000
_cell.angle_alpha   90.00
_cell.angle_beta   90.00
_cell.angle_gamma   90.00
#
_symmetry.space_group_name_H-M   'P 1'
#
loop_
_entity.id
_entity.type
_entity.pdbx_description
1 polymer ?
#
loop_
_entity_poly.entity_id
_entity_poly.type
_entity_poly.pdbx_seq_one_letter_code
_entity_poly.pdbx_strand_id
1 'polypeptide(L)'
;RPRQPDDLSLEQAIRSLMREMELESRGIVSHLDWRINEPALSEGQRVTLFRVCQEGLNNIVKHASASAVTIQGWQQDERLMLVIEDDGCGLPPGSGQQGFGLAGMRG
;
A
#
# COMPACT_ATOMS: atom_id res chain seq x y z
N ARG A 1 19.32 25.10 7.69
CA ARG A 1 18.33 24.58 8.66
C ARG A 1 18.11 23.10 8.33
N PRO A 2 18.33 22.16 9.26
CA PRO A 2 18.05 20.75 9.01
C PRO A 2 16.54 20.52 8.93
N ARG A 3 16.09 19.66 8.01
CA ARG A 3 14.69 19.24 7.87
C ARG A 3 14.34 18.33 9.05
N GLN A 4 13.33 18.69 9.85
CA GLN A 4 12.78 17.80 10.89
C GLN A 4 12.06 16.61 10.19
N PRO A 5 12.20 15.37 10.65
CA PRO A 5 11.65 14.20 9.93
C PRO A 5 10.13 13.98 10.02
N ASP A 6 9.36 14.82 10.73
CA ASP A 6 8.01 14.43 11.18
C ASP A 6 6.81 14.87 10.32
N ASP A 7 7.02 15.31 9.07
CA ASP A 7 5.92 15.65 8.13
C ASP A 7 5.99 14.80 6.84
N LEU A 8 6.21 13.50 6.96
CA LEU A 8 6.08 12.62 5.79
C LEU A 8 4.61 12.46 5.43
N SER A 9 4.27 12.80 4.19
CA SER A 9 2.99 12.39 3.58
C SER A 9 2.86 10.87 3.61
N LEU A 10 1.62 10.37 3.60
CA LEU A 10 1.35 8.94 3.56
C LEU A 10 1.90 8.31 2.27
N GLU A 11 1.84 9.00 1.14
CA GLU A 11 2.51 8.61 -0.09
C GLU A 11 4.02 8.39 0.14
N GLN A 12 4.69 9.35 0.77
CA GLN A 12 6.12 9.22 1.07
C GLN A 12 6.41 8.09 2.04
N ALA A 13 5.55 7.87 3.03
CA ALA A 13 5.67 6.74 3.96
C ALA A 13 5.56 5.40 3.24
N ILE A 14 4.61 5.26 2.30
CA ILE A 14 4.46 4.05 1.46
C ILE A 14 5.69 3.88 0.56
N ARG A 15 6.20 4.94 -0.07
CA ARG A 15 7.44 4.88 -0.87
C ARG A 15 8.65 4.47 -0.02
N SER A 16 8.74 4.94 1.22
CA SER A 16 9.80 4.53 2.15
C SER A 16 9.67 3.07 2.52
N LEU A 17 8.47 2.60 2.84
CA LEU A 17 8.20 1.18 3.10
C LEU A 17 8.62 0.30 1.91
N MET A 18 8.28 0.67 0.67
CA MET A 18 8.69 -0.06 -0.54
C MET A 18 10.22 -0.14 -0.67
N ARG A 19 10.94 0.93 -0.30
CA ARG A 19 12.42 0.95 -0.29
C ARG A 19 12.99 0.11 0.85
N GLU A 20 12.43 0.19 2.05
CA GLU A 20 12.87 -0.56 3.24
C GLU A 20 12.69 -2.08 3.05
N MET A 21 11.70 -2.48 2.27
CA MET A 21 11.51 -3.89 1.88
C MET A 21 12.42 -4.32 0.74
N GLU A 22 13.20 -3.40 0.18
CA GLU A 22 14.19 -3.61 -0.86
C GLU A 22 13.60 -4.31 -2.11
N LEU A 23 12.42 -3.88 -2.56
CA LEU A 23 11.74 -4.51 -3.69
C LEU A 23 12.62 -4.61 -4.94
N GLU A 24 13.36 -3.55 -5.26
CA GLU A 24 14.28 -3.53 -6.42
C GLU A 24 15.42 -4.55 -6.29
N SER A 25 16.00 -4.72 -5.09
CA SER A 25 17.09 -5.70 -4.88
C SER A 25 16.58 -7.14 -4.99
N ARG A 26 15.28 -7.35 -4.73
CA ARG A 26 14.57 -8.62 -4.92
C ARG A 26 14.12 -8.86 -6.36
N GLY A 27 14.40 -7.93 -7.28
CA GLY A 27 13.99 -8.01 -8.67
C GLY A 27 12.53 -7.67 -8.91
N ILE A 28 11.86 -7.02 -7.95
CA ILE A 28 10.45 -6.64 -8.04
C ILE A 28 10.35 -5.20 -8.54
N VAL A 29 9.78 -5.01 -9.73
CA VAL A 29 9.45 -3.68 -10.25
C VAL A 29 8.24 -3.14 -9.48
N SER A 30 8.38 -1.95 -8.92
CA SER A 30 7.34 -1.40 -8.04
C SER A 30 6.78 -0.08 -8.57
N HIS A 31 5.45 0.02 -8.63
CA HIS A 31 4.74 1.22 -9.08
C HIS A 31 3.80 1.73 -7.99
N LEU A 32 3.75 3.05 -7.82
CA LEU A 32 2.83 3.72 -6.91
C LEU A 32 2.12 4.85 -7.65
N ASP A 33 0.81 4.68 -7.83
CA ASP A 33 -0.12 5.69 -8.35
C ASP A 33 -1.00 6.20 -7.22
N TRP A 34 -0.67 7.37 -6.69
CA TRP A 34 -1.32 7.92 -5.50
C TRP A 34 -2.05 9.21 -5.84
N ARG A 35 -3.38 9.17 -5.75
CA ARG A 35 -4.32 10.25 -6.11
C ARG A 35 -5.27 10.59 -4.97
N ILE A 36 -4.89 10.29 -3.73
CA ILE A 36 -5.68 10.57 -2.54
C ILE A 36 -5.36 11.98 -2.04
N ASN A 37 -6.40 12.78 -1.78
CA ASN A 37 -6.25 14.07 -1.11
C ASN A 37 -5.97 13.82 0.39
N GLU A 38 -4.70 13.64 0.75
CA GLU A 38 -4.31 13.26 2.12
C GLU A 38 -4.74 14.22 3.25
N PRO A 39 -4.78 15.55 3.05
CA PRO A 39 -5.32 16.47 4.06
C PRO A 39 -6.80 16.22 4.40
N ALA A 40 -7.57 15.57 3.53
CA ALA A 40 -8.96 15.21 3.78
C ALA A 40 -9.12 13.89 4.55
N LEU A 41 -8.01 13.19 4.83
CA LEU A 41 -8.04 11.94 5.59
C LEU A 41 -8.03 12.22 7.09
N SER A 42 -8.82 11.45 7.83
CA SER A 42 -8.65 11.32 9.27
C SER A 42 -7.35 10.58 9.60
N GLU A 43 -6.84 10.78 10.81
CA GLU A 43 -5.68 10.04 11.32
C GLU A 43 -5.93 8.52 11.26
N GLY A 44 -7.13 8.07 11.62
CA GLY A 44 -7.53 6.66 11.53
C GLY A 44 -7.47 6.11 10.10
N GLN A 45 -7.91 6.88 9.10
CA GLN A 45 -7.80 6.48 7.70
C GLN A 45 -6.33 6.39 7.25
N ARG A 46 -5.49 7.36 7.66
CA ARG A 46 -4.05 7.34 7.35
C ARG A 46 -3.37 6.08 7.91
N VAL A 47 -3.60 5.78 9.19
CA VAL A 47 -3.04 4.59 9.85
C VAL A 47 -3.54 3.31 9.19
N THR A 48 -4.83 3.25 8.85
CA THR A 48 -5.44 2.07 8.21
C THR A 48 -4.82 1.82 6.84
N LEU A 49 -4.75 2.85 5.98
CA LEU A 49 -4.13 2.73 4.65
C LEU A 49 -2.67 2.29 4.74
N PHE A 50 -1.90 2.87 5.65
CA PHE A 50 -0.50 2.49 5.83
C PHE A 50 -0.36 1.01 6.25
N ARG A 51 -1.16 0.55 7.23
CA ARG A 51 -1.15 -0.84 7.68
C ARG A 51 -1.54 -1.82 6.57
N VAL A 52 -2.52 -1.47 5.74
CA VAL A 52 -2.91 -2.32 4.59
C VAL A 52 -1.79 -2.39 3.55
N CYS A 53 -1.11 -1.27 3.26
CA CYS A 53 0.07 -1.29 2.39
C CYS A 53 1.19 -2.16 2.96
N GLN A 54 1.47 -2.03 4.26
CA GLN A 54 2.48 -2.82 4.97
C GLN A 54 2.20 -4.31 4.89
N GLU A 55 0.98 -4.73 5.22
CA GLU A 55 0.61 -6.15 5.20
C GLU A 55 0.57 -6.72 3.78
N GLY A 56 -0.01 -5.97 2.82
CA GLY A 56 -0.06 -6.39 1.42
C GLY A 56 1.33 -6.61 0.83
N LEU A 57 2.24 -5.65 1.01
CA LEU A 57 3.63 -5.79 0.55
C LEU A 57 4.38 -6.92 1.26
N ASN A 58 4.12 -7.14 2.56
CA ASN A 58 4.72 -8.23 3.33
C ASN A 58 4.30 -9.60 2.78
N ASN A 59 3.03 -9.74 2.41
CA ASN A 59 2.51 -10.96 1.80
C ASN A 59 3.13 -11.21 0.43
N ILE A 60 3.26 -10.17 -0.40
CA ILE A 60 3.88 -10.27 -1.73
C ILE A 60 5.34 -10.72 -1.61
N VAL A 61 6.13 -10.03 -0.79
CA VAL A 61 7.56 -10.31 -0.61
C VAL A 61 7.81 -11.72 -0.05
N LYS A 62 6.92 -12.22 0.80
CA LYS A 62 7.09 -13.55 1.43
C LYS A 62 6.54 -14.71 0.61
N HIS A 63 5.47 -14.48 -0.15
CA HIS A 63 4.65 -15.59 -0.65
C HIS A 63 4.40 -15.57 -2.15
N ALA A 64 4.42 -14.41 -2.81
CA ALA A 64 3.90 -14.32 -4.18
C ALA A 64 4.89 -14.75 -5.27
N SER A 65 6.21 -14.74 -4.99
CA SER A 65 7.23 -14.88 -6.05
C SER A 65 7.00 -13.92 -7.23
N ALA A 66 6.48 -12.73 -6.92
CA ALA A 66 6.12 -11.70 -7.89
C ALA A 66 7.38 -11.06 -8.51
N SER A 67 7.23 -10.55 -9.74
CA SER A 67 8.23 -9.74 -10.45
C SER A 67 7.80 -8.27 -10.56
N ALA A 68 6.53 -7.97 -10.31
CA ALA A 68 5.98 -6.63 -10.29
C ALA A 68 4.93 -6.45 -9.19
N VAL A 69 4.86 -5.24 -8.64
CA VAL A 69 3.78 -4.80 -7.74
C VAL A 69 3.31 -3.41 -8.11
N THR A 70 2.00 -3.21 -8.10
CA THR A 70 1.35 -1.92 -8.32
C THR A 70 0.47 -1.58 -7.12
N ILE A 71 0.70 -0.41 -6.52
CA ILE A 71 -0.18 0.17 -5.50
C ILE A 71 -0.91 1.36 -6.10
N GLN A 72 -2.22 1.38 -5.99
CA GLN A 72 -3.07 2.46 -6.47
C GLN A 72 -3.97 2.95 -5.35
N GLY A 73 -3.92 4.26 -5.06
CA GLY A 73 -4.79 4.90 -4.10
C GLY A 73 -5.57 6.03 -4.77
N TRP A 74 -6.89 6.05 -4.64
CA TRP A 74 -7.70 7.17 -5.13
C TRP A 74 -8.95 7.37 -4.28
N GLN A 75 -9.59 8.53 -4.45
CA GLN A 75 -10.90 8.81 -3.88
C GLN A 75 -11.94 8.78 -5.01
N GLN A 76 -13.06 8.11 -4.78
CA GLN A 76 -14.19 8.06 -5.70
C GLN A 76 -15.47 8.25 -4.89
N ASP A 77 -16.21 9.31 -5.19
CA ASP A 77 -17.36 9.75 -4.39
C ASP A 77 -16.97 9.90 -2.90
N GLU A 78 -17.72 9.29 -1.99
CA GLU A 78 -17.45 9.25 -0.55
C GLU A 78 -16.58 8.05 -0.14
N ARG A 79 -15.88 7.42 -1.09
CA ARG A 79 -15.10 6.20 -0.84
C ARG A 79 -13.62 6.44 -1.07
N LEU A 80 -12.84 5.91 -0.14
CA LEU A 80 -11.41 5.77 -0.27
C LEU A 80 -11.10 4.38 -0.85
N MET A 81 -10.40 4.35 -1.98
CA MET A 81 -10.02 3.13 -2.67
C MET A 81 -8.52 2.93 -2.57
N LEU A 82 -8.12 1.71 -2.21
CA LEU A 82 -6.74 1.25 -2.22
C LEU A 82 -6.70 -0.12 -2.89
N VAL A 83 -5.85 -0.26 -3.89
CA VAL A 83 -5.58 -1.52 -4.59
C VAL A 83 -4.09 -1.81 -4.50
N ILE A 84 -3.77 -3.05 -4.18
CA ILE A 84 -2.41 -3.60 -4.18
C ILE A 84 -2.48 -4.86 -5.03
N GLU A 85 -1.77 -4.85 -6.16
CA GLU A 85 -1.78 -5.92 -7.14
C GLU A 85 -0.35 -6.38 -7.41
N ASP A 86 -0.15 -7.68 -7.48
CA ASP A 86 1.11 -8.32 -7.87
C ASP A 86 0.86 -9.35 -8.98
N ASP A 87 1.91 -9.68 -9.73
CA ASP A 87 1.89 -10.66 -10.82
C ASP A 87 2.31 -12.07 -10.37
N GLY A 88 2.34 -12.32 -9.07
CA GLY A 88 2.81 -13.56 -8.48
C GLY A 88 1.78 -14.69 -8.46
N CYS A 89 2.13 -15.78 -7.78
CA CYS A 89 1.31 -16.99 -7.70
C CYS A 89 0.10 -16.88 -6.75
N GLY A 90 -0.10 -15.71 -6.13
CA GLY A 90 -1.17 -15.46 -5.16
C GLY A 90 -0.98 -16.19 -3.83
N LEU A 91 -1.97 -16.06 -2.94
CA LEU A 91 -2.00 -16.75 -1.66
C LEU A 91 -2.51 -18.20 -1.83
N PRO A 92 -1.91 -19.20 -1.16
CA PRO A 92 -2.37 -20.59 -1.25
C PRO A 92 -3.84 -20.71 -0.78
N PRO A 93 -4.68 -21.50 -1.48
CA PRO A 93 -6.09 -21.64 -1.12
C PRO A 93 -6.21 -22.20 0.31
N GLY A 94 -6.81 -21.41 1.21
CA GLY A 94 -6.93 -21.74 2.64
C GLY A 94 -6.15 -20.83 3.58
N SER A 95 -5.28 -19.95 3.07
CA SER A 95 -4.74 -18.83 3.83
C SER A 95 -5.80 -17.71 3.86
N GLY A 96 -6.72 -17.81 4.81
CA GLY A 96 -7.88 -16.92 4.90
C GLY A 96 -7.51 -15.46 5.11
N GLN A 97 -7.32 -14.72 4.02
CA GLN A 97 -7.63 -13.30 3.89
C GLN A 97 -8.06 -13.08 2.43
N GLN A 98 -9.37 -12.92 2.22
CA GLN A 98 -9.91 -12.31 1.02
C GLN A 98 -9.08 -11.05 0.73
N GLY A 99 -8.63 -10.85 -0.51
CA GLY A 99 -7.97 -9.62 -0.92
C GLY A 99 -8.78 -8.44 -0.38
N PHE A 100 -8.13 -7.60 0.43
CA PHE A 100 -8.75 -6.42 1.01
C PHE A 100 -8.99 -5.41 -0.12
N GLY A 101 -10.00 -5.63 -0.95
CA GLY A 101 -10.80 -4.53 -1.46
C GLY A 101 -11.48 -3.94 -0.24
N LEU A 102 -10.85 -2.95 0.40
CA LEU A 102 -11.45 -2.23 1.51
C LEU A 102 -12.80 -1.70 1.01
N ALA A 103 -13.88 -2.36 1.44
CA ALA A 103 -15.22 -1.84 1.31
C ALA A 103 -15.21 -0.45 1.94
N GLY A 104 -15.58 0.56 1.14
CA GLY A 104 -15.34 1.97 1.42
C GLY A 104 -15.48 2.33 2.90
N MET A 105 -14.43 2.92 3.46
CA MET A 105 -14.49 3.55 4.78
C MET A 105 -15.48 4.71 4.69
N ARG A 106 -16.71 4.48 5.14
CA ARG A 106 -17.69 5.54 5.36
C ARG A 106 -17.23 6.34 6.58
N GLY A 107 -16.92 7.61 6.37
CA GLY A 107 -16.76 8.63 7.40
C GLY A 107 -17.78 9.72 7.14
#